data_AF-A0A356K471-F1
#
_entry.id   AF-A0A356K471-F1
#
_cell.length_a   1.000
_cell.length_b   1.000
_cell.length_c   1.000
_cell.angle_alpha   90.00
_cell.angle_beta   90.00
_cell.angle_gamma   90.00
#
_symmetry.space_group_name_H-M   'P 1'
#
loop_
_entity.id
_entity.type
_entity.pdbx_description
1 polymer ?
#
loop_
_entity_poly.entity_id
_entity_poly.type
_entity_poly.pdbx_seq_one_letter_code
_entity_poly.pdbx_strand_id
1 'polypeptide(L)' 'MISDILKYLRKSKKLKQSEVASTANIAVSTISGYETNYSQPTFEMIEKIVNICGYDIIFRDRKTEYEVSTKNIDRIKE' A
#
# COMPACT_ATOMS: atom_id res chain seq x y z
N MET A 1 -9.32 -9.33 0.77
CA MET A 1 -8.69 -8.66 1.94
C MET A 1 -7.71 -7.58 1.51
N ILE A 2 -6.49 -7.90 1.02
CA ILE A 2 -5.54 -6.85 0.60
C ILE A 2 -6.03 -6.08 -0.64
N SER A 3 -6.63 -6.78 -1.60
CA SER A 3 -7.26 -6.20 -2.80
C SER A 3 -8.29 -5.12 -2.47
N ASP A 4 -9.17 -5.40 -1.50
CA ASP A 4 -10.22 -4.48 -1.06
C ASP A 4 -9.65 -3.25 -0.36
N ILE A 5 -8.58 -3.46 0.45
CA ILE A 5 -7.86 -2.36 1.11
C ILE A 5 -7.23 -1.44 0.05
N LEU A 6 -6.46 -1.98 -0.90
CA LEU A 6 -5.82 -1.16 -1.95
C LEU A 6 -6.85 -0.35 -2.75
N LYS A 7 -7.95 -1.00 -3.13
CA LYS A 7 -9.07 -0.36 -3.83
C LYS A 7 -9.72 0.74 -3.00
N TYR A 8 -9.92 0.50 -1.71
CA TYR A 8 -10.46 1.47 -0.77
C TYR A 8 -9.54 2.70 -0.64
N LEU A 9 -8.24 2.48 -0.38
CA LEU A 9 -7.26 3.55 -0.23
C LEU A 9 -7.23 4.45 -1.47
N ARG A 10 -7.16 3.86 -2.67
CA ARG A 10 -7.19 4.59 -3.92
C ARG A 10 -8.47 5.41 -4.09
N LYS A 11 -9.62 4.78 -3.89
CA LYS A 11 -10.93 5.43 -4.05
C LYS A 11 -11.17 6.54 -3.03
N SER A 12 -10.72 6.38 -1.79
CA SER A 12 -10.83 7.40 -0.74
C SER A 12 -10.12 8.71 -1.12
N LYS A 13 -9.06 8.61 -1.93
CA LYS A 13 -8.30 9.73 -2.49
C LYS A 13 -8.79 10.18 -3.87
N LYS A 14 -9.88 9.60 -4.38
CA LYS A 14 -10.47 9.87 -5.70
C LYS A 14 -9.51 9.64 -6.88
N LEU A 15 -8.50 8.80 -6.70
CA LEU A 15 -7.53 8.46 -7.75
C LEU A 15 -8.08 7.39 -8.70
N LYS A 16 -7.77 7.49 -9.99
CA LYS A 16 -7.99 6.46 -11.00
C LYS A 16 -6.90 5.39 -10.91
N GLN A 17 -7.20 4.17 -11.37
CA GLN A 17 -6.20 3.10 -11.45
C GLN A 17 -5.01 3.51 -12.34
N SER A 18 -5.25 4.28 -13.40
CA SER A 18 -4.21 4.80 -14.28
C SER A 18 -3.25 5.78 -13.61
N GLU A 19 -3.75 6.61 -12.68
CA GLU A 19 -2.92 7.58 -11.94
C GLU A 19 -1.98 6.86 -10.97
N VAL A 20 -2.51 5.86 -10.25
CA VAL A 20 -1.70 5.00 -9.38
C VAL A 20 -0.70 4.19 -10.19
N ALA A 21 -1.12 3.57 -11.29
CA ALA A 21 -0.25 2.76 -12.15
C ALA A 21 0.89 3.59 -12.76
N SER A 22 0.59 4.80 -13.24
CA SER A 22 1.58 5.73 -13.78
C SER A 22 2.61 6.12 -12.73
N THR A 23 2.16 6.48 -11.52
CA THR A 23 3.07 6.85 -10.42
C THR A 23 3.87 5.65 -9.92
N ALA A 24 3.28 4.45 -9.93
CA ALA A 24 3.94 3.21 -9.56
C ALA A 24 4.85 2.64 -10.67
N ASN A 25 4.85 3.21 -11.87
CA ASN A 25 5.54 2.72 -13.06
C ASN A 25 5.20 1.25 -13.40
N ILE A 26 3.91 0.92 -13.43
CA ILE A 26 3.40 -0.41 -13.79
C ILE A 26 2.20 -0.28 -14.74
N ALA A 27 1.77 -1.39 -15.36
CA ALA A 27 0.60 -1.39 -16.22
C ALA A 27 -0.69 -1.16 -15.41
N VAL A 28 -1.68 -0.49 -16.01
CA VAL A 28 -3.00 -0.28 -15.38
C VAL A 28 -3.70 -1.62 -15.10
N SER A 29 -3.50 -2.60 -15.98
CA SER A 29 -3.99 -3.97 -15.81
C SER A 29 -3.43 -4.64 -14.55
N THR A 30 -2.20 -4.30 -14.15
CA THR A 30 -1.58 -4.81 -12.92
C THR A 30 -2.31 -4.30 -11.67
N ILE A 31 -2.63 -3.00 -11.60
CA ILE A 31 -3.48 -2.44 -10.52
C ILE A 31 -4.86 -3.08 -10.51
N SER A 32 -5.48 -3.23 -11.69
CA SER A 32 -6.77 -3.90 -11.82
C SER A 32 -6.73 -5.34 -11.30
N GLY A 33 -5.68 -6.08 -11.64
CA GLY A 33 -5.46 -7.45 -11.16
C GLY A 33 -5.34 -7.52 -9.64
N TYR A 34 -4.60 -6.58 -9.03
CA TYR A 34 -4.49 -6.49 -7.58
C TYR A 34 -5.82 -6.18 -6.90
N GLU A 35 -6.61 -5.25 -7.43
CA GLU A 35 -7.89 -4.83 -6.85
C GLU A 35 -9.05 -5.80 -7.10
N THR A 36 -8.89 -6.73 -8.03
CA THR A 36 -9.85 -7.80 -8.33
C THR A 36 -9.44 -9.15 -7.77
N ASN A 37 -8.31 -9.20 -7.04
CA ASN A 37 -7.73 -10.43 -6.47
C ASN A 37 -7.30 -11.46 -7.54
N TYR A 38 -7.17 -11.03 -8.80
CA TYR A 38 -6.67 -11.85 -9.91
C TYR A 38 -5.16 -12.12 -9.79
N SER A 39 -4.41 -11.15 -9.26
CA SER A 39 -2.99 -11.28 -8.96
C SER A 39 -2.68 -10.77 -7.55
N GLN A 40 -1.67 -11.35 -6.92
CA GLN A 40 -1.22 -10.92 -5.60
C GLN A 40 -0.04 -9.94 -5.72
N PRO A 41 -0.10 -8.75 -5.11
CA PRO A 41 1.04 -7.85 -5.03
C PRO A 41 2.07 -8.34 -4.01
N THR A 42 3.35 -8.01 -4.24
CA THR A 42 4.40 -8.16 -3.21
C THR A 42 4.21 -7.12 -2.10
N PHE A 43 4.85 -7.32 -0.95
CA PHE A 43 4.81 -6.34 0.13
C PHE A 43 5.36 -4.97 -0.29
N GLU A 44 6.47 -4.95 -1.04
CA GLU A 44 7.04 -3.72 -1.61
C GLU A 44 6.05 -2.98 -2.51
N MET A 45 5.28 -3.72 -3.32
CA MET A 45 4.25 -3.13 -4.17
C MET A 45 3.06 -2.60 -3.37
N ILE A 46 2.65 -3.30 -2.32
CA ILE A 46 1.63 -2.83 -1.38
C ILE A 46 2.09 -1.52 -0.76
N GLU A 47 3.30 -1.49 -0.18
CA GLU A 47 3.87 -0.28 0.42
C GLU A 47 3.92 0.88 -0.58
N LYS A 48 4.39 0.63 -1.81
CA LYS A 48 4.44 1.64 -2.86
C LYS A 48 3.07 2.23 -3.16
N ILE A 49 2.05 1.38 -3.35
CA ILE A 49 0.68 1.83 -3.64
C ILE A 49 0.07 2.59 -2.45
N VAL A 50 0.26 2.09 -1.22
CA VAL A 50 -0.20 2.75 0.02
C VAL A 50 0.41 4.14 0.14
N ASN A 51 1.72 4.27 -0.11
CA ASN A 51 2.43 5.55 -0.12
C ASN A 51 1.91 6.51 -1.21
N ILE A 52 1.67 6.02 -2.43
CA ILE A 52 1.08 6.83 -3.52
C ILE A 52 -0.32 7.34 -3.14
N CYS A 53 -1.08 6.54 -2.40
CA CYS A 53 -2.38 6.94 -1.88
C CYS A 53 -2.26 7.86 -0.64
N GLY A 54 -1.06 8.22 -0.19
CA GLY A 54 -0.86 9.10 0.96
C GLY A 54 -1.25 8.47 2.29
N TYR A 55 -0.94 7.18 2.45
CA TYR A 55 -1.08 6.41 3.69
C TYR A 55 0.26 5.80 4.09
N ASP A 56 0.38 5.38 5.35
CA ASP A 56 1.52 4.64 5.89
C ASP A 56 1.07 3.26 6.37
N ILE A 57 1.96 2.26 6.28
CA ILE A 57 1.78 0.96 6.93
C ILE A 57 2.39 1.05 8.32
N ILE A 58 1.58 0.81 9.36
CA ILE A 58 1.99 0.88 10.76
C ILE A 58 1.73 -0.47 11.44
N PHE A 59 2.76 -1.00 12.08
CA PHE A 59 2.70 -2.12 13.01
C PHE A 59 2.63 -1.57 14.42
N ARG A 60 1.57 -1.90 15.15
CA ARG A 60 1.35 -1.44 16.53
C ARG A 60 1.50 -2.58 17.52
N ASP A 61 2.36 -2.41 18.51
CA ASP A 61 2.39 -3.25 19.70
C ASP A 61 1.18 -2.91 20.59
N ARG A 62 0.33 -3.90 20.85
CA ARG A 62 -0.89 -3.72 21.64
C ARG A 62 -0.64 -3.53 23.14
N LYS A 63 0.53 -3.91 23.63
CA LYS A 63 0.88 -3.83 25.06
C LYS A 63 1.51 -2.49 25.40
N THR A 64 2.44 -2.04 24.56
CA THR A 64 3.22 -0.82 24.78
C THR A 64 2.66 0.37 24.02
N GLU A 65 1.69 0.15 23.13
CA GLU A 65 1.17 1.11 22.16
C GLU A 65 2.22 1.67 21.19
N TYR A 66 3.41 1.07 21.17
CA TYR A 66 4.49 1.47 20.29
C TYR A 66 4.15 1.19 18.82
N GLU A 67 4.42 2.17 17.95
CA GLU A 67 4.12 2.10 16.53
C GLU A 67 5.42 2.12 15.70
N VAL A 68 5.57 1.10 14.85
CA VAL A 68 6.63 0.98 13.85
C VAL A 68 6.04 1.11 12.47
N SER A 69 6.59 2.01 11.66
CA SER A 69 6.27 2.08 10.24
C SER A 69 7.40 1.48 9.40
N THR A 70 7.07 1.10 8.18
CA THR A 70 8.06 0.62 7.20
C THR A 70 9.16 1.64 6.91
N LYS A 71 8.91 2.95 7.13
CA LYS A 71 9.87 4.04 6.97
C LYS A 71 10.82 4.23 8.16
N ASN A 72 10.42 3.79 9.36
CA ASN A 72 11.16 4.04 10.60
C ASN A 72 11.91 2.79 11.10
N ILE A 73 11.73 1.64 10.46
CA ILE A 73 12.32 0.37 10.90
C ILE A 73 13.85 0.35 10.83
N ASP A 74 14.46 1.10 9.91
CA ASP A 74 15.91 1.21 9.81
C ASP A 74 16.56 1.98 10.97
N ARG A 75 15.78 2.74 11.76
CA ARG A 75 16.27 3.41 12.97
C ARG A 75 16.28 2.50 14.22
N ILE A 76 15.82 1.26 14.08
CA ILE A 76 15.68 0.28 15.17
C ILE A 76 16.77 -0.80 15.06
N LYS A 77 17.66 -0.70 14.06
CA LYS A 77 18.90 -1.48 13.99
C LYS A 77 19.96 -0.83 14.88
N GLU A 78 19.73 -0.83 16.19
CA GLU A 78 20.77 -0.69 17.23
C GLU A 78 20.64 -1.85 18.23
#